data_AF-A0AAV7FLB0-F1
#
_entry.id   AF-A0AAV7FLB0-F1
#
_cell.length_a   1.000
_cell.length_b   1.000
_cell.length_c   1.000
_cell.angle_alpha   90.00
_cell.angle_beta   90.00
_cell.angle_gamma   90.00
#
_symmetry.space_group_name_H-M   'P 1'
#
loop_
_entity.id
_entity.type
_entity.pdbx_description
1 polymer ?
#
loop_
_entity_poly.entity_id
_entity_poly.type
_entity_poly.pdbx_seq_one_letter_code
_entity_poly.pdbx_strand_id
1 'polypeptide(L)' 'MGLPKPSLALMLLLCGMILLSDLQEIKGAVACPQYCLDVDYMTCASSGDEKLAARCNCCLAPKGCTLHLVDGQNVYCA' A
#
# COMPACT_ATOMS: atom_id res chain seq x y z
N MET A 1 -30.32 -19.16 -36.00
CA MET A 1 -30.25 -17.86 -35.30
C MET A 1 -28.83 -17.35 -35.48
N GLY A 2 -28.62 -16.38 -36.37
CA GLY A 2 -27.28 -15.88 -36.71
C GLY A 2 -26.77 -14.92 -35.63
N LEU A 3 -25.53 -15.12 -35.18
CA LEU A 3 -24.86 -14.26 -34.22
C LEU A 3 -24.69 -12.85 -34.82
N PRO A 4 -25.15 -11.77 -34.16
CA PRO A 4 -24.95 -10.42 -34.67
C PRO A 4 -23.45 -10.13 -34.72
N LYS A 5 -22.95 -9.75 -35.91
CA LYS A 5 -21.55 -9.31 -36.05
C LYS A 5 -21.39 -8.04 -35.22
N PRO A 6 -20.60 -8.05 -34.14
CA PRO A 6 -20.41 -6.84 -33.35
C PRO A 6 -19.78 -5.78 -34.26
N SER A 7 -20.37 -4.58 -34.25
CA SER A 7 -19.80 -3.45 -34.97
C SER A 7 -18.37 -3.19 -34.46
N LEU A 8 -17.47 -2.81 -35.36
CA LEU A 8 -16.10 -2.41 -35.01
C LEU A 8 -16.09 -1.36 -33.89
N ALA A 9 -17.08 -0.46 -33.89
CA ALA A 9 -17.28 0.54 -32.84
C ALA A 9 -17.56 -0.10 -31.46
N LEU A 10 -18.36 -1.17 -31.42
CA LEU A 10 -18.67 -1.89 -30.17
C LEU A 10 -17.45 -2.64 -29.64
N MET A 11 -16.64 -3.22 -30.53
CA MET A 11 -15.38 -3.87 -30.16
C MET A 11 -14.37 -2.86 -29.59
N LEU A 12 -14.24 -1.70 -30.23
CA LEU A 12 -13.38 -0.61 -29.74
C LEU A 12 -13.85 -0.07 -28.39
N LEU A 13 -15.17 0.07 -28.20
CA LEU A 13 -15.75 0.54 -26.94
C LEU A 13 -15.47 -0.43 -25.79
N LEU A 14 -15.64 -1.73 -26.04
CA LEU A 14 -15.36 -2.79 -25.05
C LEU A 14 -13.87 -2.82 -24.68
N CYS A 15 -12.97 -2.73 -25.66
CA CYS A 15 -11.53 -2.65 -25.40
C CYS A 15 -11.15 -1.40 -24.59
N GLY A 16 -11.75 -0.25 -24.89
CA GLY A 16 -11.50 1.00 -24.15
C GLY A 16 -11.90 0.92 -22.68
N MET A 17 -13.05 0.30 -22.37
CA MET A 17 -13.52 0.15 -20.98
C MET A 17 -12.66 -0.82 -20.15
N ILE A 18 -12.14 -1.89 -20.78
CA ILE A 18 -11.21 -2.82 -20.14
C ILE A 18 -9.91 -2.09 -19.77
N LEU A 19 -9.35 -1.30 -20.70
CA LEU A 19 -8.13 -0.53 -20.45
C LEU A 19 -8.31 0.62 -19.45
N LEU A 20 -9.50 1.20 -19.32
CA LEU A 20 -9.80 2.23 -18.32
C LEU A 20 -9.86 1.69 -16.89
N SER A 21 -10.10 0.38 -16.72
CA SER A 21 -10.22 -0.25 -15.40
C SER A 21 -8.86 -0.46 -14.71
N ASP A 22 -7.76 -0.45 -15.47
CA ASP A 22 -6.39 -0.58 -15.00
C ASP A 22 -5.72 0.76 -14.67
N LEU A 23 -6.43 1.89 -14.81
CA LEU A 23 -5.98 3.17 -14.24
C LEU A 23 -6.24 3.16 -12.73
N GLN A 24 -5.63 2.20 -12.05
CA GLN A 24 -5.44 2.26 -10.60
C GLN A 24 -4.79 3.60 -10.29
N GLU A 25 -5.40 4.33 -9.36
CA GLU A 25 -4.88 5.54 -8.75
C GLU A 25 -3.34 5.52 -8.76
N ILE A 26 -2.74 6.44 -9.50
CA ILE A 26 -1.35 6.83 -9.23
C ILE A 26 -1.41 7.55 -7.89
N LYS A 27 -1.47 6.78 -6.81
CA LYS A 27 -1.27 7.24 -5.44
C LYS A 27 0.08 7.92 -5.47
N GLY A 28 0.07 9.26 -5.49
CA GLY A 28 1.28 10.05 -5.54
C GLY A 28 2.26 9.58 -4.48
N ALA A 29 3.55 9.64 -4.78
CA ALA A 29 4.57 9.25 -3.81
C ALA A 29 4.36 10.03 -2.50
N VAL A 30 4.13 9.30 -1.41
CA VAL A 30 3.98 9.92 -0.09
C VAL A 30 5.36 10.40 0.36
N ALA A 31 5.53 11.71 0.48
CA ALA A 31 6.74 12.28 1.06
C ALA A 31 6.73 12.04 2.56
N CYS A 32 7.72 11.29 3.05
CA CYS A 32 7.89 11.03 4.48
C CYS A 32 8.94 11.95 5.09
N PRO A 33 8.69 12.46 6.32
CA PRO A 33 9.70 13.21 7.05
C PRO A 33 10.86 12.27 7.44
N GLN A 34 12.08 12.81 7.37
CA GLN A 34 13.32 12.04 7.52
C GLN A 34 13.89 12.08 8.96
N TYR A 35 13.02 12.16 9.97
CA TYR A 35 13.44 12.02 11.37
C TYR A 35 13.30 10.55 11.82
N CYS A 36 14.11 10.16 12.80
CA CYS A 36 14.06 8.83 13.41
C CYS A 36 13.71 8.97 14.89
N LEU A 37 12.71 8.20 15.32
CA LEU A 37 12.49 7.90 16.73
C LEU A 37 13.55 6.89 17.18
N ASP A 38 13.85 6.86 18.48
CA ASP A 38 14.72 5.84 19.06
C ASP A 38 13.97 4.51 19.17
N VAL A 39 13.86 3.81 18.04
CA VAL A 39 13.16 2.53 17.91
C VAL A 39 14.13 1.38 18.08
N ASP A 40 13.83 0.45 19.00
CA ASP A 40 14.59 -0.78 19.21
C ASP A 40 14.23 -1.84 18.16
N TYR A 41 12.93 -2.12 18.02
CA TYR A 41 12.40 -3.05 17.01
C TYR A 41 10.97 -2.68 16.62
N MET A 42 10.43 -3.34 15.60
CA MET A 42 9.01 -3.24 15.25
C MET A 42 8.36 -4.62 15.20
N THR A 43 7.04 -4.65 15.39
CA THR A 43 6.18 -5.82 15.14
C THR A 43 5.09 -5.42 14.16
N CYS A 44 4.60 -6.36 13.36
CA CYS A 44 3.55 -6.09 12.38
C CYS A 44 2.50 -7.19 12.46
N ALA A 45 1.22 -6.83 12.35
CA ALA A 45 0.13 -7.81 12.41
C ALA A 45 0.28 -8.93 11.37
N SER A 46 0.90 -8.64 10.21
CA SER A 46 1.19 -9.62 9.15
C SER A 46 2.21 -10.69 9.52
N SER A 47 3.12 -10.40 10.46
CA SER A 47 4.20 -11.30 10.90
C SER A 47 4.04 -11.74 12.36
N GLY A 48 2.92 -11.41 13.01
CA GLY A 48 2.66 -11.69 14.42
C GLY A 48 3.66 -11.01 15.34
N ASP A 49 4.21 -11.78 16.29
CA ASP A 49 5.13 -11.29 17.32
C ASP A 49 6.61 -11.27 16.89
N GLU A 50 6.89 -11.51 15.61
CA GLU A 50 8.25 -11.44 15.08
C GLU A 50 8.83 -10.02 15.24
N LYS A 51 10.02 -9.94 15.85
CA LYS A 51 10.78 -8.70 15.96
C LYS A 51 11.47 -8.41 14.63
N LEU A 52 10.96 -7.42 13.91
CA LEU A 52 11.49 -6.97 12.64
C LEU A 52 12.44 -5.78 12.82
N ALA A 53 13.27 -5.55 11.80
CA ALA A 53 14.17 -4.40 11.75
C ALA A 53 13.39 -3.08 11.92
N ALA A 54 13.87 -2.24 12.83
CA ALA A 54 13.26 -0.96 13.14
C ALA A 54 13.19 -0.04 11.92
N ARG A 55 12.11 0.73 11.84
CA ARG A 55 11.94 1.85 10.89
C ARG A 55 11.91 3.16 11.68
N CYS A 56 12.42 4.22 11.07
CA CYS A 56 12.61 5.51 11.74
C CYS A 56 11.32 6.13 12.29
N ASN A 57 10.21 6.04 11.56
CA ASN A 57 8.92 6.59 11.99
C ASN A 57 7.76 5.88 11.27
N CYS A 58 6.52 6.17 11.66
CA CYS A 58 5.34 5.52 11.10
C CYS A 58 5.03 5.87 9.64
N CYS A 59 5.61 6.93 9.07
CA CYS A 59 5.47 7.18 7.64
C CYS A 59 6.31 6.18 6.82
N LEU A 60 7.50 5.84 7.34
CA LEU A 60 8.44 4.89 6.72
C LEU A 60 8.16 3.43 7.09
N ALA A 61 7.33 3.19 8.11
CA ALA A 61 6.91 1.86 8.51
C ALA A 61 5.70 1.39 7.68
N PRO A 62 5.58 0.07 7.43
CA PRO A 62 4.34 -0.47 6.86
C PRO A 62 3.15 -0.20 7.77
N LYS A 63 1.97 -0.07 7.16
CA LYS A 63 0.70 0.12 7.88
C LYS A 63 0.38 -1.13 8.70
N GLY A 64 -0.19 -0.94 9.89
CA GLY A 64 -0.52 -2.02 10.82
C GLY A 64 0.67 -2.57 11.61
N CYS A 65 1.77 -1.83 11.66
CA CYS A 65 2.94 -2.15 12.49
C CYS A 65 2.98 -1.31 13.77
N THR A 66 3.69 -1.79 14.78
CA THR A 66 3.99 -1.09 16.04
C THR A 66 5.50 -0.90 16.16
N LEU A 67 5.94 0.33 16.39
CA LEU A 67 7.32 0.65 16.75
C LEU A 67 7.48 0.53 18.26
N HIS A 68 8.44 -0.27 18.71
CA HIS A 68 8.81 -0.41 20.12
C HIS A 68 10.06 0.43 20.37
N LEU A 69 9.90 1.53 21.12
CA LEU A 69 10.96 2.49 21.39
C LEU A 69 11.86 2.01 22.53
N VAL A 70 13.10 2.49 22.53
CA VAL A 70 14.13 2.16 23.52
C VAL A 70 13.70 2.58 24.94
N ASP A 71 12.87 3.63 25.06
CA ASP A 71 12.31 4.11 26.32
C ASP A 71 11.11 3.30 26.82
N GLY A 72 10.72 2.24 26.09
CA GLY A 72 9.60 1.36 26.41
C GLY A 72 8.25 1.82 25.88
N GLN A 73 8.17 2.96 25.19
CA GLN A 73 6.93 3.39 24.54
C GLN A 73 6.63 2.59 23.27
N ASN A 74 5.34 2.45 22.95
CA ASN A 74 4.88 1.76 21.74
C ASN A 74 4.09 2.74 20.87
N VAL A 75 4.41 2.79 19.58
CA VAL A 75 3.72 3.65 18.60
C VAL A 75 3.11 2.80 17.50
N TYR A 76 1.78 2.76 17.45
CA TYR A 76 1.04 2.07 16.40
C TYR A 76 0.95 2.92 15.12
N CYS A 77 1.33 2.33 13.99
CA CYS A 77 1.35 2.97 12.68
C CYS A 77 0.12 2.55 11.87
N ALA A 78 -0.95 3.34 11.98
CA ALA A 78 -2.22 3.15 11.27
C ALA A 78 -2.14 3.44 9.78
#